data_AF-A0A3N5M8V2-F1
#
_entry.id   AF-A0A3N5M8V2-F1
#
_cell.length_a   1.000
_cell.length_b   1.000
_cell.length_c   1.000
_cell.angle_alpha   90.00
_cell.angle_beta   90.00
_cell.angle_gamma   90.00
#
_symmetry.space_group_name_H-M   'P 1'
#
loop_
_entity.id
_entity.type
_entity.pdbx_description
1 polymer ?
#
loop_
_entity_poly.entity_id
_entity_poly.type
_entity_poly.pdbx_seq_one_letter_code
_entity_poly.pdbx_strand_id
1 'polypeptide(L)' 'MVQLTLPRNSKIRTGKTWNQPQSEGAWKEFRIYRWNPDDGLNPQLDTYWIDCKSCGPMVLDALIKIKNEI' A
#
# COMPACT_ATOMS: atom_id res chain seq x y z
N MET A 1 -30.05 15.34 8.92
CA MET A 1 -28.61 15.16 8.62
C MET A 1 -28.48 13.77 8.01
N VAL A 2 -28.22 13.64 6.71
CA VAL A 2 -28.10 12.33 6.03
C VAL A 2 -26.64 11.90 6.09
N GLN A 3 -26.37 10.73 6.67
CA GLN A 3 -25.02 10.18 6.73
C GLN A 3 -24.79 9.34 5.48
N LEU A 4 -24.08 9.91 4.50
CA LEU A 4 -23.60 9.19 3.32
C LEU A 4 -22.50 8.22 3.75
N THR A 5 -22.90 7.06 4.27
CA THR A 5 -21.96 5.99 4.62
C THR A 5 -21.63 5.18 3.39
N LEU A 6 -20.35 4.85 3.22
CA LEU A 6 -19.93 3.94 2.16
C LEU A 6 -20.61 2.59 2.36
N PRO A 7 -21.09 1.93 1.27
CA PRO A 7 -21.63 0.58 1.30
C PRO A 7 -20.69 -0.38 2.03
N ARG A 8 -21.24 -1.43 2.64
CA ARG A 8 -20.45 -2.40 3.43
C ARG A 8 -19.22 -2.94 2.68
N ASN A 9 -19.33 -3.09 1.35
CA ASN A 9 -18.28 -3.63 0.49
C ASN A 9 -17.27 -2.59 -0.05
N SER A 10 -17.44 -1.32 0.30
CA SER A 10 -16.62 -0.20 -0.20
C SER A 10 -15.84 0.51 0.92
N LYS A 11 -15.81 -0.07 2.12
CA LYS A 11 -15.03 0.46 3.25
C LYS A 11 -13.59 -0.05 3.17
N ILE A 12 -12.65 0.87 3.00
CA ILE A 12 -11.21 0.59 2.97
C ILE A 12 -10.79 0.04 4.33
N ARG A 13 -10.14 -1.13 4.33
CA ARG A 13 -9.54 -1.74 5.52
C ARG A 13 -8.05 -1.41 5.59
N THR A 14 -7.50 -1.37 6.80
CA THR A 14 -6.04 -1.32 6.97
C THR A 14 -5.46 -2.66 6.52
N GLY A 15 -4.57 -2.60 5.54
CA GLY A 15 -3.90 -3.76 4.96
C GLY A 15 -2.63 -4.14 5.70
N LYS A 16 -1.74 -4.84 5.00
CA LYS A 16 -0.46 -5.31 5.54
C LYS A 16 0.61 -4.22 5.48
N THR A 17 1.49 -4.18 6.48
CA THR A 17 2.68 -3.33 6.47
C THR A 17 3.91 -4.18 6.16
N TRP A 18 4.69 -3.76 5.16
CA TRP A 18 5.89 -4.43 4.68
C TRP A 18 7.13 -3.57 4.88
N ASN A 19 8.22 -4.21 5.29
CA ASN A 19 9.57 -3.62 5.40
C ASN A 19 9.68 -2.40 6.33
N GLN A 20 8.94 -2.39 7.45
CA GLN A 20 8.97 -1.28 8.40
C GLN A 20 10.43 -0.92 8.79
N PRO A 21 10.87 0.35 8.59
CA PRO A 21 12.25 0.72 8.82
C PRO A 21 12.56 0.71 10.31
N GLN A 22 13.60 -0.03 10.69
CA GLN A 22 14.12 -0.04 12.06
C GLN A 22 15.29 0.95 12.27
N SER A 23 15.85 1.49 11.19
CA SER A 23 17.02 2.38 11.22
C SER A 23 16.80 3.64 10.39
N GLU A 24 17.53 4.70 10.75
CA GLU A 24 17.58 5.93 9.96
C GLU A 24 18.13 5.63 8.56
N GLY A 25 17.37 6.03 7.55
CA GLY A 25 17.63 5.78 6.15
C GLY A 25 16.66 6.59 5.29
N ALA A 26 16.88 6.61 3.98
CA ALA A 26 16.01 7.32 3.05
C ALA A 26 14.75 6.49 2.74
N TRP A 27 14.05 6.03 3.76
CA TRP A 27 12.84 5.22 3.62
C TRP A 27 11.65 6.09 3.22
N LYS A 28 10.84 5.56 2.31
CA LYS A 28 9.62 6.22 1.85
C LYS A 28 8.44 5.28 1.97
N GLU A 29 7.36 5.80 2.55
CA GLU A 29 6.12 5.09 2.76
C GLU A 29 5.27 5.13 1.48
N PHE A 30 4.91 3.97 0.96
CA PHE A 30 4.00 3.81 -0.16
C PHE A 30 2.73 3.10 0.30
N ARG A 31 1.61 3.81 0.25
CA ARG A 31 0.28 3.25 0.55
C ARG A 31 -0.37 2.80 -0.75
N ILE A 32 -0.53 1.50 -0.93
CA ILE A 32 -1.04 0.89 -2.17
C ILE A 32 -2.44 0.34 -1.90
N TYR A 33 -3.39 0.82 -2.70
CA TYR A 33 -4.75 0.28 -2.71
C TYR A 33 -4.74 -1.10 -3.36
N ARG A 34 -5.23 -2.11 -2.63
CA ARG A 34 -5.34 -3.49 -3.09
C ARG A 34 -6.79 -3.92 -2.99
N TRP A 35 -7.31 -4.38 -4.11
CA TRP A 35 -8.63 -4.99 -4.17
C TRP A 35 -8.59 -6.12 -5.18
N ASN A 36 -9.16 -7.25 -4.82
CA ASN A 36 -9.27 -8.41 -5.67
C ASN A 36 -10.76 -8.72 -5.89
N PRO A 37 -11.26 -8.77 -7.13
CA PRO A 37 -12.67 -9.13 -7.37
C PRO A 37 -13.01 -10.57 -6.98
N ASP A 38 -12.02 -11.47 -6.90
CA ASP A 38 -12.25 -12.91 -6.72
C ASP A 38 -12.40 -13.32 -5.24
N ASP A 39 -11.88 -12.53 -4.29
CA ASP A 39 -11.90 -12.88 -2.86
C ASP A 39 -13.19 -12.43 -2.14
N GLY A 40 -14.01 -11.61 -2.81
CA GLY A 40 -15.23 -11.04 -2.22
C GLY A 40 -14.97 -10.11 -1.02
N LEU A 41 -13.72 -9.69 -0.81
CA LEU A 41 -13.31 -8.85 0.30
C LEU A 41 -13.43 -7.36 -0.05
N ASN A 42 -13.47 -6.56 1.01
CA ASN A 42 -13.37 -5.12 0.88
C ASN A 42 -11.97 -4.73 0.42
N PRO A 43 -11.83 -3.58 -0.25
CA PRO A 43 -10.52 -3.03 -0.53
C PRO A 43 -9.72 -2.80 0.74
N GLN A 44 -8.40 -2.96 0.62
CA GLN A 44 -7.45 -2.70 1.69
C GLN A 44 -6.36 -1.74 1.23
N LEU A 45 -5.76 -1.05 2.19
CA LEU A 45 -4.61 -0.17 1.97
C LEU A 45 -3.38 -0.81 2.61
N ASP A 46 -2.51 -1.37 1.78
CA ASP A 46 -1.24 -1.95 2.22
C ASP A 46 -0.16 -0.86 2.27
N THR A 47 0.73 -0.93 3.25
CA THR A 47 1.83 0.01 3.44
C THR A 47 3.15 -0.68 3.12
N TYR A 48 3.92 -0.12 2.18
CA TYR A 48 5.24 -0.61 1.79
C TYR A 48 6.29 0.45 2.08
N TRP A 49 7.33 0.07 2.81
CA TRP A 49 8.47 0.92 3.06
C TRP A 49 9.59 0.56 2.09
N ILE A 50 9.96 1.51 1.23
CA ILE A 50 11.02 1.33 0.22
C ILE A 50 12.14 2.31 0.50
N ASP A 51 13.37 1.82 0.46
CA ASP A 51 14.56 2.65 0.55
C ASP A 51 14.82 3.38 -0.78
N CYS A 52 14.80 4.71 -0.75
CA CYS A 52 15.04 5.57 -1.91
C CYS A 52 16.44 5.38 -2.51
N LYS A 53 17.43 4.88 -1.75
CA LYS A 53 18.78 4.64 -2.30
C LYS A 53 18.83 3.44 -3.23
N SER A 54 17.93 2.48 -3.01
CA SER A 54 17.88 1.22 -3.76
C SER A 54 16.74 1.19 -4.79
N CYS A 55 16.11 2.34 -5.05
CA CYS A 55 15.01 2.50 -5.99
C CYS A 55 15.35 3.62 -6.99
N GLY A 56 14.88 3.48 -8.23
CA GLY A 56 14.95 4.55 -9.22
C GLY A 56 14.18 5.81 -8.76
N PRO A 57 14.40 6.96 -9.42
CA PRO A 57 13.83 8.24 -9.00
C PRO A 57 12.30 8.30 -9.15
N MET A 58 11.67 7.37 -9.87
CA MET A 58 10.25 7.42 -10.20
C MET A 58 9.42 6.47 -9.33
N VAL A 59 8.14 6.82 -9.16
CA VAL A 59 7.17 5.98 -8.43
C VAL A 59 6.96 4.63 -9.13
N LEU A 60 7.05 4.59 -10.45
CA LEU A 60 6.93 3.35 -11.22
C LEU A 60 8.04 2.35 -10.85
N ASP A 61 9.27 2.83 -10.63
CA ASP A 61 10.39 1.98 -10.19
C ASP A 61 10.09 1.37 -8.82
N ALA A 62 9.51 2.15 -7.91
CA ALA A 62 9.10 1.67 -6.59
C ALA A 62 8.01 0.59 -6.69
N LEU A 63 7.02 0.76 -7.58
CA LEU A 63 5.98 -0.25 -7.81
C LEU A 63 6.54 -1.55 -8.42
N ILE A 64 7.48 -1.44 -9.36
CA ILE A 64 8.16 -2.60 -9.95
C ILE A 64 8.95 -3.35 -8.87
N LYS A 65 9.68 -2.60 -8.04
CA LYS A 65 10.43 -3.17 -6.92
C LYS A 65 9.52 -3.91 -5.93
N ILE A 66 8.41 -3.28 -5.52
CA ILE A 66 7.41 -3.89 -4.64
C ILE A 66 6.86 -5.19 -5.25
N LYS A 67 6.64 -5.24 -6.57
CA LYS A 67 6.12 -6.44 -7.24
C LYS A 67 7.13 -7.58 -7.31
N ASN A 68 8.42 -7.28 -7.48
CA ASN A 68 9.45 -8.29 -7.76
C ASN A 68 10.16 -8.80 -6.50
N GLU A 69 10.31 -7.96 -5.47
CA GLU A 69 11.16 -8.25 -4.31
C GLU A 69 10.39 -8.44 -2.99
N ILE A 70 9.11 -8.03 -2.93
CA ILE A 70 8.25 -8.10 -1.73
C ILE A 70 7.05 -9.00 -2.02
#